data_AF-A0A0R2Q2C2-F1
#
_entry.id   AF-A0A0R2Q2C2-F1
#
_cell.length_a   1.000
_cell.length_b   1.000
_cell.length_c   1.000
_cell.angle_alpha   90.00
_cell.angle_beta   90.00
_cell.angle_gamma   90.00
#
_symmetry.space_group_name_H-M   'P 1'
#
loop_
_entity.id
_entity.type
_entity.pdbx_description
1 polymer ?
#
loop_
_entity_poly.entity_id
_entity_poly.type
_entity_poly.pdbx_seq_one_letter_code
_entity_poly.pdbx_strand_id
1 'polypeptide(L)'
;MKHSNISSTATPRIHLTVIPWRDPIVESRGFGVRSDYVEWFWLPVLGPSATWLVRRIDFGFDDYPTGYVLDAQVTARALGIAARDETGTIFGRAVSRLQMFGVAHTLGDSLAVRRILPEVSQRHLQRMPPHLRDAHPAWLATRALAA
;
A
#
# COMPACT_ATOMS: atom_id res chain seq x y z
N MET A 1 -29.67 -32.57 -29.46
CA MET A 1 -28.39 -31.88 -29.68
C MET A 1 -28.61 -30.38 -29.65
N LYS A 2 -27.94 -29.66 -28.75
CA LYS A 2 -27.58 -28.22 -28.85
C LYS A 2 -26.46 -28.00 -27.82
N HIS A 3 -25.21 -27.96 -28.28
CA HIS A 3 -24.06 -27.75 -27.41
C HIS A 3 -23.90 -26.24 -27.15
N SER A 4 -24.27 -25.78 -25.96
CA SER A 4 -23.90 -24.44 -25.50
C SER A 4 -22.48 -24.48 -24.94
N ASN A 5 -21.49 -24.18 -25.79
CA ASN A 5 -20.09 -24.00 -25.37
C ASN A 5 -20.02 -22.82 -24.39
N ILE A 6 -19.83 -23.10 -23.11
CA ILE A 6 -19.39 -22.11 -22.13
C ILE A 6 -17.88 -21.94 -22.32
N SER A 7 -17.49 -21.13 -23.30
CA SER A 7 -16.11 -20.64 -23.38
C SER A 7 -15.84 -19.76 -22.17
N SER A 8 -15.23 -20.34 -21.14
CA SER A 8 -14.76 -19.61 -19.97
C SER A 8 -13.68 -18.61 -20.41
N THR A 9 -14.06 -17.35 -20.61
CA THR A 9 -13.14 -16.25 -20.86
C THR A 9 -12.38 -15.94 -19.57
N ALA A 10 -11.35 -16.72 -19.30
CA ALA A 10 -10.46 -16.49 -18.17
C ALA A 10 -9.76 -15.14 -18.37
N THR A 11 -10.14 -14.14 -17.56
CA THR A 11 -9.43 -12.86 -17.52
C THR A 11 -7.95 -13.12 -17.24
N PRO A 12 -7.00 -12.52 -17.99
CA PRO A 12 -5.58 -12.71 -17.72
C PRO A 12 -5.24 -12.26 -16.30
N ARG A 13 -4.70 -13.19 -15.50
CA ARG A 13 -4.28 -12.90 -14.12
C ARG A 13 -2.97 -12.14 -14.14
N ILE A 14 -3.01 -10.91 -13.63
CA ILE A 14 -1.83 -10.08 -13.42
C ILE A 14 -1.25 -10.46 -12.06
N HIS A 15 -0.12 -11.15 -12.09
CA HIS A 15 0.65 -11.49 -10.89
C HIS A 15 1.74 -10.45 -10.65
N LEU A 16 1.90 -10.02 -9.39
CA LEU A 16 2.90 -9.06 -8.96
C LEU A 16 3.70 -9.67 -7.80
N THR A 17 4.98 -9.90 -7.98
CA THR A 17 5.85 -10.31 -6.87
C THR A 17 6.07 -9.10 -5.96
N VAL A 18 5.71 -9.22 -4.69
CA VAL A 18 5.93 -8.19 -3.66
C VAL A 18 6.97 -8.68 -2.65
N ILE A 19 7.95 -7.85 -2.33
CA ILE A 19 9.03 -8.16 -1.38
C ILE A 19 9.15 -7.04 -0.34
N PRO A 20 9.55 -7.33 0.91
CA PRO A 20 9.72 -6.30 1.92
C PRO A 20 10.96 -5.44 1.63
N TRP A 21 10.76 -4.13 1.52
CA TRP A 21 11.85 -3.16 1.45
C TRP A 21 12.40 -2.89 2.86
N ARG A 22 13.64 -3.32 3.10
CA ARG A 22 14.43 -2.99 4.29
C ARG A 22 15.13 -1.64 4.13
N ASP A 23 15.00 -0.80 5.14
CA ASP A 23 15.58 0.55 5.19
C ASP A 23 15.79 0.88 6.66
N PRO A 24 16.96 0.57 7.25
CA PRO A 24 17.20 0.73 8.68
C PRO A 24 17.01 2.15 9.21
N ILE A 25 17.19 3.17 8.35
CA ILE A 25 17.04 4.58 8.72
C ILE A 25 15.56 4.91 8.92
N VAL A 26 14.69 4.42 8.03
CA VAL A 26 13.23 4.58 8.18
C VAL A 26 12.66 3.58 9.18
N GLU A 27 13.13 2.33 9.24
CA GLU A 27 12.65 1.33 10.19
C GLU A 27 12.87 1.75 11.65
N SER A 28 13.99 2.43 11.97
CA SER A 28 14.25 2.96 13.32
C SER A 28 13.44 4.21 13.69
N ARG A 29 12.94 4.98 12.72
CA ARG A 29 12.31 6.31 12.96
C ARG A 29 10.90 6.49 12.38
N GLY A 30 10.35 5.46 11.74
CA GLY A 30 9.07 5.50 11.05
C GLY A 30 7.98 4.64 11.70
N PHE A 31 6.76 4.80 11.21
CA PHE A 31 5.54 4.18 11.72
C PHE A 31 5.15 2.98 10.86
N GLY A 32 4.72 1.86 11.48
CA GLY A 32 4.26 0.69 10.73
C GLY A 32 3.08 1.02 9.82
N VAL A 33 3.03 0.47 8.60
CA VAL A 33 1.96 0.79 7.62
C VAL A 33 0.56 0.42 8.10
N ARG A 34 0.45 -0.50 9.06
CA ARG A 34 -0.79 -0.88 9.75
C ARG A 34 -1.14 -0.01 10.97
N SER A 35 -0.30 0.96 11.34
CA SER A 35 -0.56 1.86 12.49
C SER A 35 -1.62 2.93 12.20
N ASP A 36 -2.19 3.47 13.27
CA ASP A 36 -3.13 4.59 13.25
C ASP A 36 -2.48 5.88 12.71
N TYR A 37 -1.18 6.10 12.95
CA TYR A 37 -0.45 7.23 12.36
C TYR A 37 -0.52 7.22 10.83
N VAL A 38 -0.38 6.04 10.22
CA VAL A 38 -0.47 5.89 8.76
C VAL A 38 -1.92 6.08 8.27
N GLU A 39 -2.90 5.68 9.08
CA GLU A 39 -4.31 5.94 8.79
C GLU A 39 -4.69 7.43 8.89
N TRP A 40 -4.15 8.17 9.86
CA TRP A 40 -4.45 9.59 10.06
C TRP A 40 -3.69 10.49 9.07
N PHE A 41 -2.37 10.29 8.93
CA PHE A 41 -1.49 11.23 8.23
C PHE A 41 -1.11 10.78 6.82
N TRP A 42 -0.92 9.47 6.58
CA TRP A 42 -0.58 8.98 5.26
C TRP A 42 -1.81 8.71 4.37
N LEU A 43 -2.98 8.41 4.91
CA LEU A 43 -4.22 8.25 4.13
C LEU A 43 -4.57 9.46 3.24
N PRO A 44 -4.55 10.73 3.70
CA PRO A 44 -4.78 11.88 2.81
C PRO A 44 -3.68 12.07 1.75
N VAL A 45 -2.48 11.52 1.97
CA VAL A 45 -1.35 11.58 1.02
C VAL A 45 -1.42 10.45 -0.01
N LEU A 46 -1.65 9.21 0.41
CA LEU A 46 -1.70 8.03 -0.46
C LEU A 46 -3.06 7.82 -1.10
N GLY A 47 -4.14 8.30 -0.47
CA GLY A 47 -5.52 7.98 -0.80
C GLY A 47 -5.94 6.60 -0.27
N PRO A 48 -7.25 6.32 -0.14
CA PRO A 48 -7.74 5.11 0.52
C PRO A 48 -7.24 3.81 -0.12
N SER A 49 -7.31 3.68 -1.45
CA SER A 49 -6.96 2.44 -2.16
C SER A 49 -5.48 2.06 -2.03
N ALA A 50 -4.57 3.04 -2.05
CA ALA A 50 -3.13 2.79 -1.86
C ALA A 50 -2.81 2.46 -0.40
N THR A 51 -3.44 3.17 0.55
CA THR A 51 -3.29 2.91 2.00
C THR A 51 -3.72 1.49 2.36
N TRP A 52 -4.88 1.03 1.86
CA TRP A 52 -5.34 -0.33 2.08
C TRP A 52 -4.54 -1.39 1.30
N LEU A 53 -4.01 -1.06 0.12
CA LEU A 53 -3.12 -1.95 -0.63
C LEU A 53 -1.82 -2.21 0.13
N VAL A 54 -1.13 -1.19 0.65
CA VAL A 54 0.10 -1.39 1.42
C VAL A 54 -0.16 -2.14 2.74
N ARG A 55 -1.28 -1.86 3.44
CA ARG A 55 -1.70 -2.62 4.64
C ARG A 55 -1.95 -4.10 4.32
N ARG A 56 -2.52 -4.42 3.15
CA ARG A 56 -2.73 -5.81 2.69
C ARG A 56 -1.43 -6.52 2.34
N ILE A 57 -0.50 -5.82 1.68
CA ILE A 57 0.83 -6.35 1.35
C ILE A 57 1.64 -6.64 2.62
N ASP A 58 1.64 -5.69 3.56
CA ASP A 58 2.34 -5.82 4.83
C ASP A 58 1.78 -6.91 5.74
N PHE A 59 0.47 -7.17 5.69
CA PHE A 59 -0.14 -8.32 6.34
C PHE A 59 0.40 -9.64 5.75
N GLY A 60 0.49 -9.75 4.42
CA GLY A 60 1.06 -10.94 3.77
C GLY A 60 2.54 -11.19 4.10
N PHE A 61 3.29 -10.15 4.44
CA PHE A 61 4.68 -10.29 4.91
C PHE A 61 4.81 -10.80 6.36
N ASP A 62 3.72 -11.01 7.10
CA ASP A 62 3.77 -11.74 8.38
C ASP A 62 3.95 -13.25 8.12
N ASP A 63 3.19 -13.81 7.18
CA ASP A 63 3.29 -15.22 6.77
C ASP A 63 4.46 -15.47 5.80
N TYR A 64 4.77 -14.48 4.93
CA TYR A 64 5.79 -14.58 3.87
C TYR A 64 6.88 -13.51 4.04
N PRO A 65 7.79 -13.66 5.03
CA PRO A 65 8.74 -12.61 5.42
C PRO A 65 9.85 -12.32 4.38
N THR A 66 9.97 -13.11 3.32
CA THR A 66 10.84 -12.87 2.16
C THR A 66 10.10 -12.30 0.95
N GLY A 67 8.78 -12.15 1.02
CA GLY A 67 7.92 -11.75 -0.09
C GLY A 67 7.10 -12.90 -0.68
N TYR A 68 6.12 -12.55 -1.52
CA TYR A 68 5.17 -13.48 -2.10
C TYR A 68 4.61 -12.97 -3.44
N VAL A 69 3.94 -13.84 -4.20
CA VAL A 69 3.25 -13.47 -5.44
C VAL A 69 1.81 -13.05 -5.15
N LEU A 70 1.47 -11.80 -5.48
CA LEU A 70 0.16 -11.21 -5.28
C LEU A 70 -0.64 -11.28 -6.60
N ASP A 71 -1.81 -11.90 -6.58
CA ASP A 71 -2.79 -11.80 -7.67
C ASP A 71 -3.49 -10.44 -7.58
N ALA A 72 -3.26 -9.57 -8.57
CA ALA A 72 -3.78 -8.21 -8.57
C ALA A 72 -5.30 -8.16 -8.72
N GLN A 73 -5.92 -9.10 -9.44
CA GLN A 73 -7.36 -9.11 -9.67
C GLN A 73 -8.11 -9.59 -8.43
N VAL A 74 -7.62 -10.65 -7.77
CA VAL A 74 -8.14 -11.12 -6.48
C VAL A 74 -7.96 -10.05 -5.41
N THR A 75 -6.78 -9.42 -5.34
CA THR A 75 -6.49 -8.35 -4.37
C THR A 75 -7.38 -7.13 -4.59
N ALA A 76 -7.56 -6.68 -5.84
CA ALA A 76 -8.44 -5.56 -6.17
C ALA A 76 -9.88 -5.82 -5.71
N ARG A 77 -10.42 -7.02 -5.99
CA ARG A 77 -11.76 -7.44 -5.53
C ARG A 77 -11.85 -7.49 -4.00
N ALA A 78 -10.84 -8.04 -3.32
CA ALA A 78 -10.77 -8.11 -1.86
C ALA A 78 -10.58 -6.74 -1.17
N LEU A 79 -10.19 -5.71 -1.92
CA LEU A 79 -10.10 -4.30 -1.49
C LEU A 79 -11.34 -3.49 -1.89
N GLY A 80 -12.36 -4.11 -2.50
CA GLY A 80 -13.57 -3.41 -2.98
C GLY A 80 -13.34 -2.45 -4.15
N ILE A 81 -12.15 -2.49 -4.78
CA ILE A 81 -11.82 -1.61 -5.91
C ILE A 81 -12.04 -2.36 -7.24
N ALA A 82 -12.97 -1.85 -8.05
CA ALA A 82 -13.33 -2.50 -9.30
C ALA A 82 -12.14 -2.57 -10.27
N ALA A 83 -11.64 -3.78 -10.48
CA ALA A 83 -10.79 -4.10 -11.62
C ALA A 83 -11.69 -4.23 -12.87
N ARG A 84 -11.97 -3.11 -13.55
CA ARG A 84 -12.49 -3.14 -14.92
C ARG A 84 -11.48 -3.87 -15.83
N ASP A 85 -11.98 -4.49 -16.90
CA ASP A 85 -11.31 -5.61 -17.58
C ASP A 85 -10.03 -5.27 -18.39
N GLU A 86 -9.51 -4.05 -18.22
CA GLU A 86 -8.27 -3.57 -18.81
C GLU A 86 -7.40 -2.87 -17.76
N THR A 87 -6.15 -3.31 -17.70
CA THR A 87 -5.07 -3.17 -16.70
C THR A 87 -4.78 -1.77 -16.10
N GLY A 88 -5.44 -0.70 -16.55
CA GLY A 88 -5.31 0.69 -16.05
C GLY A 88 -6.18 1.04 -14.83
N THR A 89 -6.55 0.04 -14.01
CA THR A 89 -7.60 0.14 -12.99
C THR A 89 -7.18 0.90 -11.72
N ILE A 90 -8.10 1.03 -10.76
CA ILE A 90 -7.83 1.65 -9.45
C ILE A 90 -6.65 0.96 -8.74
N PHE A 91 -6.44 -0.35 -8.96
CA PHE A 91 -5.29 -1.09 -8.43
C PHE A 91 -3.96 -0.57 -9.01
N GLY A 92 -3.88 -0.42 -10.34
CA GLY A 92 -2.69 0.14 -11.00
C GLY A 92 -2.37 1.54 -10.47
N ARG A 93 -3.39 2.41 -10.33
CA ARG A 93 -3.23 3.73 -9.72
C ARG A 93 -2.80 3.67 -8.25
N ALA A 94 -3.26 2.69 -7.49
CA ALA A 94 -2.82 2.48 -6.11
C ALA A 94 -1.33 2.13 -6.06
N VAL A 95 -0.86 1.18 -6.88
CA VAL A 95 0.57 0.84 -7.02
C VAL A 95 1.40 2.06 -7.44
N SER A 96 0.98 2.79 -8.48
CA SER A 96 1.68 4.00 -8.93
C SER A 96 1.74 5.10 -7.86
N ARG A 97 0.75 5.20 -6.97
CA ARG A 97 0.81 6.12 -5.82
C ARG A 97 1.76 5.64 -4.74
N LEU A 98 1.83 4.33 -4.45
CA LEU A 98 2.84 3.79 -3.55
C LEU A 98 4.26 4.10 -4.05
N GLN A 99 4.49 4.01 -5.36
CA GLN A 99 5.75 4.40 -5.99
C GLN A 99 6.00 5.92 -5.93
N MET A 100 5.01 6.73 -6.35
CA MET A 100 5.09 8.20 -6.35
C MET A 100 5.43 8.80 -4.98
N PHE A 101 4.98 8.18 -3.90
CA PHE A 101 5.22 8.64 -2.53
C PHE A 101 6.34 7.88 -1.79
N GLY A 102 7.13 7.06 -2.50
CA GLY A 102 8.30 6.37 -1.92
C GLY A 102 7.97 5.25 -0.93
N VAL A 103 6.71 4.77 -0.92
CA VAL A 103 6.26 3.62 -0.14
C VAL A 103 6.68 2.30 -0.79
N ALA A 104 6.84 2.30 -2.11
CA ALA A 104 7.31 1.16 -2.88
C ALA A 104 8.26 1.60 -4.01
N HIS A 105 9.05 0.68 -4.54
CA HIS A 105 9.80 0.87 -5.79
C HIS A 105 9.92 -0.45 -6.55
N THR A 106 10.13 -0.38 -7.87
CA THR A 106 10.39 -1.58 -8.68
C THR A 106 11.85 -2.01 -8.50
N LEU A 107 12.07 -3.29 -8.23
CA LEU A 107 13.38 -3.93 -8.12
C LEU A 107 13.38 -5.21 -8.96
N GLY A 108 13.94 -5.14 -10.17
CA GLY A 108 13.77 -6.18 -11.19
C GLY A 108 12.28 -6.39 -11.50
N ASP A 109 11.84 -7.65 -11.53
CA ASP A 109 10.43 -8.03 -11.75
C ASP A 109 9.56 -7.96 -10.48
N SER A 110 10.09 -7.45 -9.37
CA SER A 110 9.40 -7.36 -8.08
C SER A 110 9.10 -5.91 -7.69
N LEU A 111 8.05 -5.72 -6.88
CA LEU A 111 7.78 -4.47 -6.18
C LEU A 111 8.30 -4.59 -4.74
N ALA A 112 9.34 -3.84 -4.42
CA ALA A 112 9.84 -3.70 -3.05
C ALA A 112 8.95 -2.70 -2.29
N VAL A 113 8.36 -3.13 -1.17
CA VAL A 113 7.33 -2.38 -0.42
C VAL A 113 7.75 -2.18 1.03
N ARG A 114 7.67 -0.94 1.52
CA ARG A 114 7.98 -0.61 2.92
C ARG A 114 6.97 -1.22 3.88
N ARG A 115 7.47 -1.80 4.99
CA ARG A 115 6.66 -2.15 6.18
C ARG A 115 6.52 -0.98 7.16
N ILE A 116 7.49 -0.05 7.13
CA ILE A 116 7.57 1.13 7.97
C ILE A 116 7.65 2.40 7.09
N LEU A 117 6.79 3.39 7.32
CA LEU A 117 6.81 4.69 6.63
C LEU A 117 7.46 5.78 7.49
N PRO A 118 8.19 6.74 6.91
CA PRO A 118 8.69 7.88 7.68
C PRO A 118 7.53 8.77 8.17
N GLU A 119 7.86 9.75 9.01
CA GLU A 119 6.99 10.91 9.27
C GLU A 119 6.52 11.54 7.96
N VAL A 120 5.27 12.02 7.91
CA VAL A 120 4.79 12.77 6.74
C VAL A 120 5.57 14.08 6.60
N SER A 121 6.04 14.38 5.38
CA SER A 121 6.75 15.65 5.15
C SER A 121 5.90 16.87 5.56
N GLN A 122 6.55 17.92 6.06
CA GLN A 122 5.90 19.19 6.42
C GLN A 122 5.04 19.76 5.28
N ARG A 123 5.45 19.57 4.02
CA ARG A 123 4.69 19.96 2.82
C ARG A 123 3.36 19.21 2.66
N HIS A 124 3.29 17.96 3.10
CA HIS A 124 2.04 17.19 3.15
C HIS A 124 1.20 17.62 4.35
N LEU A 125 1.82 17.73 5.53
CA LEU A 125 1.14 18.16 6.76
C LEU A 125 0.43 19.50 6.60
N GLN A 126 1.10 20.52 6.03
CA GLN A 126 0.51 21.85 5.77
C GLN A 126 -0.80 21.81 4.97
N ARG A 127 -0.98 20.82 4.08
CA ARG A 127 -2.18 20.66 3.24
C ARG A 127 -3.33 19.91 3.92
N MET A 128 -3.10 19.33 5.11
CA MET A 128 -4.13 18.63 5.87
C MET A 128 -5.08 19.61 6.58
N PRO A 129 -6.31 19.20 6.93
CA PRO A 129 -7.19 19.96 7.82
C PRO A 129 -6.51 20.32 9.16
N PRO A 130 -6.92 21.44 9.82
CA PRO A 130 -6.30 21.90 11.07
C PRO A 130 -6.15 20.81 12.12
N HIS A 131 -7.22 20.07 12.44
CA HIS A 131 -7.21 19.04 13.48
C HIS A 131 -6.14 17.94 13.31
N LEU A 132 -5.74 17.61 12.06
CA LEU A 132 -4.63 16.69 11.83
C LEU A 132 -3.28 17.38 12.11
N ARG A 133 -3.10 18.61 11.61
CA ARG A 133 -1.87 19.38 11.84
C ARG A 133 -1.61 19.63 13.33
N ASP A 134 -2.67 19.94 14.07
CA ASP A 134 -2.63 20.25 15.50
C ASP A 134 -2.40 18.98 16.34
N ALA A 135 -2.90 17.82 15.90
CA ALA A 135 -2.67 16.53 16.57
C ALA A 135 -1.27 15.95 16.31
N HIS A 136 -0.69 16.18 15.12
CA HIS A 136 0.54 15.52 14.66
C HIS A 136 1.73 15.58 15.66
N PRO A 137 2.06 16.72 16.31
CA PRO A 137 3.16 16.78 17.28
C PRO A 137 3.01 15.81 18.46
N ALA A 138 1.79 15.55 18.93
CA ALA A 138 1.54 14.61 20.02
C ALA A 138 1.86 13.16 19.61
N TRP A 139 1.59 12.79 18.35
CA TRP A 139 1.96 11.48 17.82
C TRP A 139 3.49 11.31 17.71
N LEU A 140 4.22 12.36 17.33
CA LEU A 140 5.69 12.34 17.31
C LEU A 140 6.28 12.18 18.72
N ALA A 141 5.72 12.91 19.70
CA ALA A 141 6.14 12.80 21.10
C ALA A 141 5.89 11.40 21.67
N THR A 142 4.69 10.84 21.50
CA THR A 142 4.36 9.46 21.90
C THR A 142 5.31 8.46 21.26
N ARG A 143 5.65 8.65 19.98
CA ARG A 143 6.58 7.78 19.25
C ARG A 143 8.02 7.88 19.78
N ALA A 144 8.46 9.07 20.17
CA ALA A 144 9.80 9.28 20.73
C ALA A 144 9.96 8.65 22.13
N LEU A 145 8.87 8.44 22.86
CA LEU A 145 8.86 7.75 24.16
C LEU A 145 8.82 6.21 24.04
N ALA A 146 8.56 5.68 22.84
CA ALA A 146 8.41 4.25 22.58
C ALA A 146 9.59 3.63 21.79
N ALA A 147 10.68 4.38 21.64
CA ALA A 147 11.90 4.02 20.90
C ALA A 147 13.12 3.96 21.82
#